data_AF-A0AAU3TXJ1-F1
#
_entry.id   AF-A0AAU3TXJ1-F1
#
_cell.length_a   1.000
_cell.length_b   1.000
_cell.length_c   1.000
_cell.angle_alpha   90.00
_cell.angle_beta   90.00
_cell.angle_gamma   90.00
#
_symmetry.space_group_name_H-M   'P 1'
#
loop_
_entity.id
_entity.type
_entity.pdbx_description
1 polymer ?
#
loop_
_entity_poly.entity_id
_entity_poly.type
_entity_poly.pdbx_seq_one_letter_code
_entity_poly.pdbx_strand_id
1 'polypeptide(L)'
;MRRAVIVSAVLTAVAVVPLTPLTSSAAAPYTGANTAAVQDDFNGDGYRDLAVGAPEAANGSVEAAGSVVVLYGSKSSVSATRRTVITQATSGIPGDPEDYDGFGTTVTSADLDRDGYADLIVGAPDEGVGSAAGRGSVTVVWGGPSGLKGGTSISPPAGYGDGRISCGFGLSLATGDMNGDGAPELSVGSRCDGASYTGPFKRTGQAASDYREWRLGDVRGVVMGDVNGDGRAERFWLAGPTDGDLRGPVDLDTGPPPADGGIDNQPTDLPYADGHTGVIGDINGDGYGDLVTGISTDDSMSGGPAGWAHRGGEIQVLYGSAQGITAAQKPKVYHQDTAGVPGTAENGDMFGQSISVGDVNADGYADVLVGSPGEAVGSHKAAGTAVLLRGSASGLTTVKAAGYTQDTAGIPGAVETGDQFGAAVHLADLNKDGKPETIVGSPTENSDGCLWIARGSASGPVLSGSVNVCGKASGITVRGVKGYFGAALPSAHVEL
;
A
#
# COMPACT_ATOMS: atom_id res chain seq x y z
N MET A 1 -57.03 -69.85 -34.18
CA MET A 1 -55.57 -69.59 -34.27
C MET A 1 -55.33 -68.11 -33.97
N ARG A 2 -54.92 -67.78 -32.75
CA ARG A 2 -54.47 -66.44 -32.36
C ARG A 2 -53.10 -66.63 -31.71
N ARG A 3 -52.03 -66.21 -32.38
CA ARG A 3 -50.66 -66.26 -31.87
C ARG A 3 -50.42 -64.99 -31.05
N ALA A 4 -50.16 -65.17 -29.76
CA ALA A 4 -49.71 -64.10 -28.87
C ALA A 4 -48.18 -63.96 -29.02
N VAL A 5 -47.74 -62.71 -29.21
CA VAL A 5 -46.33 -62.30 -29.24
C VAL A 5 -45.94 -61.93 -27.81
N ILE A 6 -44.89 -62.56 -27.28
CA ILE A 6 -44.27 -62.22 -26.00
C ILE A 6 -43.22 -61.15 -26.27
N VAL A 7 -43.35 -59.99 -25.62
CA VAL A 7 -42.35 -58.91 -25.63
C VAL A 7 -41.49 -59.06 -24.39
N SER A 8 -40.19 -59.33 -24.58
CA SER A 8 -39.19 -59.31 -23.50
C SER A 8 -38.78 -57.87 -23.19
N ALA A 9 -38.99 -57.44 -21.96
CA ALA A 9 -38.50 -56.17 -21.44
C ALA A 9 -37.03 -56.32 -20.98
N VAL A 10 -36.15 -55.49 -21.52
CA VAL A 10 -34.76 -55.35 -21.06
C VAL A 10 -34.75 -54.34 -19.92
N LEU A 11 -34.40 -54.78 -18.70
CA LEU A 11 -34.11 -53.89 -17.58
C LEU A 11 -32.68 -53.34 -17.72
N THR A 12 -32.54 -52.05 -18.02
CA THR A 12 -31.31 -51.29 -17.81
C THR A 12 -31.17 -50.93 -16.33
N ALA A 13 -30.14 -51.47 -15.67
CA ALA A 13 -29.76 -51.07 -14.33
C ALA A 13 -29.14 -49.67 -14.36
N VAL A 14 -29.82 -48.68 -13.77
CA VAL A 14 -29.26 -47.35 -13.53
C VAL A 14 -28.40 -47.42 -12.28
N ALA A 15 -27.09 -47.33 -12.42
CA ALA A 15 -26.17 -47.14 -11.30
C ALA A 15 -26.35 -45.71 -10.77
N VAL A 16 -27.00 -45.57 -9.62
CA VAL A 16 -27.05 -44.31 -8.89
C VAL A 16 -25.68 -44.13 -8.22
N VAL A 17 -24.82 -43.33 -8.84
CA VAL A 17 -23.62 -42.82 -8.18
C VAL A 17 -24.08 -41.71 -7.23
N PRO A 18 -23.88 -41.82 -5.90
CA PRO A 18 -24.10 -40.69 -5.02
C PRO A 18 -23.08 -39.62 -5.40
N LEU A 19 -23.54 -38.53 -6.00
CA LEU A 19 -22.76 -37.30 -6.11
C LEU A 19 -22.61 -36.78 -4.68
N THR A 20 -21.49 -37.11 -4.04
CA THR A 20 -21.04 -36.32 -2.90
C THR A 20 -20.83 -34.92 -3.44
N PRO A 21 -21.51 -33.88 -2.90
CA PRO A 21 -21.16 -32.53 -3.25
C PRO A 21 -19.67 -32.38 -2.94
N LEU A 22 -18.88 -32.08 -3.97
CA LEU A 22 -17.56 -31.52 -3.76
C LEU A 22 -17.85 -30.25 -2.96
N THR A 23 -17.57 -30.29 -1.66
CA THR A 23 -17.23 -29.07 -0.96
C THR A 23 -16.01 -28.57 -1.71
N SER A 24 -16.22 -27.60 -2.60
CA SER A 24 -15.19 -26.59 -2.82
C SER A 24 -14.83 -26.16 -1.40
N SER A 25 -13.67 -26.61 -0.93
CA SER A 25 -12.96 -25.79 0.02
C SER A 25 -12.90 -24.45 -0.70
N ALA A 26 -13.58 -23.44 -0.16
CA ALA A 26 -13.10 -22.09 -0.45
C ALA A 26 -11.59 -22.16 -0.17
N ALA A 27 -10.77 -21.81 -1.15
CA ALA A 27 -9.37 -21.57 -0.86
C ALA A 27 -9.36 -20.65 0.37
N ALA A 28 -8.49 -20.94 1.34
CA ALA A 28 -8.36 -20.04 2.49
C ALA A 28 -8.13 -18.63 1.91
N PRO A 29 -8.83 -17.59 2.43
CA PRO A 29 -8.63 -16.24 1.92
C PRO A 29 -7.13 -15.93 1.95
N TYR A 30 -6.63 -15.33 0.87
CA TYR A 30 -5.25 -14.90 0.74
C TYR A 30 -4.76 -14.26 2.04
N THR A 31 -3.83 -14.93 2.73
CA THR A 31 -3.12 -14.36 3.88
C THR A 31 -1.96 -13.58 3.29
N GLY A 32 -2.14 -12.27 3.08
CA GLY A 32 -1.05 -11.43 2.59
C GLY A 32 0.22 -11.54 3.45
N ALA A 33 1.34 -11.05 2.94
CA ALA A 33 2.64 -11.07 3.61
C ALA A 33 2.61 -10.51 5.06
N ASN A 34 1.61 -9.69 5.38
CA ASN A 34 1.27 -9.34 6.76
C ASN A 34 0.50 -10.49 7.43
N THR A 35 1.23 -11.53 7.83
CA THR A 35 0.75 -12.67 8.60
C THR A 35 0.33 -12.32 10.04
N ALA A 36 0.34 -11.03 10.41
CA ALA A 36 0.02 -10.59 11.75
C ALA A 36 -1.49 -10.69 12.02
N ALA A 37 -1.86 -11.48 13.02
CA ALA A 37 -3.20 -11.48 13.61
C ALA A 37 -3.65 -10.11 14.15
N VAL A 38 -2.73 -9.14 14.19
CA VAL A 38 -2.88 -7.82 14.78
C VAL A 38 -2.61 -6.68 13.81
N GLN A 39 -2.71 -6.90 12.48
CA GLN A 39 -2.43 -5.87 11.47
C GLN A 39 -3.10 -4.52 11.81
N ASP A 40 -2.30 -3.47 11.94
CA ASP A 40 -2.71 -2.12 12.36
C ASP A 40 -3.46 -2.00 13.70
N ASP A 41 -3.56 -3.06 14.53
CA ASP A 41 -4.13 -2.99 15.87
C ASP A 41 -3.03 -2.71 16.90
N PHE A 42 -2.69 -1.42 17.07
CA PHE A 42 -1.56 -1.00 17.90
C PHE A 42 -1.88 -1.10 19.40
N ASN A 43 -3.16 -1.22 19.76
CA ASN A 43 -3.62 -1.25 21.15
C ASN A 43 -4.19 -2.61 21.61
N GLY A 44 -4.37 -3.55 20.68
CA GLY A 44 -4.84 -4.92 20.91
C GLY A 44 -6.31 -5.02 21.28
N ASP A 45 -7.16 -4.05 20.91
CA ASP A 45 -8.59 -4.07 21.21
C ASP A 45 -9.41 -4.90 20.19
N GLY A 46 -8.74 -5.42 19.17
CA GLY A 46 -9.28 -6.31 18.15
C GLY A 46 -9.96 -5.57 16.99
N TYR A 47 -9.85 -4.25 16.91
CA TYR A 47 -10.18 -3.43 15.75
C TYR A 47 -8.89 -2.91 15.11
N ARG A 48 -8.83 -2.87 13.78
CA ARG A 48 -7.73 -2.20 13.08
C ARG A 48 -7.78 -0.70 13.37
N ASP A 49 -6.65 -0.12 13.72
CA ASP A 49 -6.48 1.33 13.81
C ASP A 49 -6.07 1.91 12.45
N LEU A 50 -6.09 3.24 12.34
CA LEU A 50 -5.68 3.95 11.13
C LEU A 50 -4.52 4.90 11.43
N ALA A 51 -3.33 4.59 10.93
CA ALA A 51 -2.19 5.51 10.93
C ALA A 51 -2.30 6.49 9.74
N VAL A 52 -2.08 7.77 10.02
CA VAL A 52 -2.24 8.85 9.04
C VAL A 52 -1.05 9.78 9.14
N GLY A 53 -0.27 9.86 8.06
CA GLY A 53 0.84 10.81 7.94
C GLY A 53 0.34 12.22 7.70
N ALA A 54 1.05 13.18 8.29
CA ALA A 54 0.93 14.61 8.07
C ALA A 54 2.34 15.20 8.00
N PRO A 55 3.09 14.93 6.91
CA PRO A 55 4.52 15.22 6.82
C PRO A 55 4.84 16.72 6.89
N GLU A 56 3.92 17.60 6.50
CA GLU A 56 4.12 19.06 6.62
C GLU A 56 3.53 19.65 7.92
N ALA A 57 3.02 18.83 8.84
CA ALA A 57 2.57 19.30 10.14
C ALA A 57 3.73 19.93 10.93
N ALA A 58 3.43 21.00 11.65
CA ALA A 58 4.41 21.66 12.51
C ALA A 58 4.56 20.94 13.84
N ASN A 59 5.77 20.95 14.40
CA ASN A 59 6.04 20.54 15.78
C ASN A 59 6.37 21.77 16.64
N GLY A 60 5.35 22.34 17.28
CA GLY A 60 5.49 23.57 18.06
C GLY A 60 5.92 24.76 17.20
N SER A 61 7.19 25.17 17.30
CA SER A 61 7.74 26.26 16.48
C SER A 61 8.46 25.80 15.21
N VAL A 62 8.71 24.51 15.07
CA VAL A 62 9.38 23.89 13.93
C VAL A 62 8.37 23.64 12.83
N GLU A 63 8.63 24.17 11.65
CA GLU A 63 7.74 24.10 10.48
C GLU A 63 7.99 22.81 9.70
N ALA A 64 6.94 22.13 9.23
CA ALA A 64 7.07 20.92 8.40
C ALA A 64 7.97 19.80 8.98
N ALA A 65 8.10 19.72 10.31
CA ALA A 65 8.79 18.61 10.97
C ALA A 65 8.04 17.27 10.79
N GLY A 66 6.72 17.34 10.58
CA GLY A 66 5.86 16.20 10.36
C GLY A 66 5.26 15.62 11.64
N SER A 67 4.20 14.83 11.45
CA SER A 67 3.55 14.05 12.49
C SER A 67 2.84 12.83 11.90
N VAL A 68 2.61 11.83 12.76
CA VAL A 68 1.67 10.75 12.48
C VAL A 68 0.55 10.80 13.51
N VAL A 69 -0.69 10.77 13.03
CA VAL A 69 -1.86 10.57 13.90
C VAL A 69 -2.32 9.13 13.74
N VAL A 70 -2.51 8.44 14.86
CA VAL A 70 -3.18 7.13 14.87
C VAL A 70 -4.58 7.31 15.43
N LEU A 71 -5.57 7.06 14.58
CA LEU A 71 -6.98 7.04 14.95
C LEU A 71 -7.35 5.61 15.36
N TYR A 72 -7.72 5.41 16.62
CA TYR A 72 -8.01 4.08 17.13
C TYR A 72 -9.35 3.57 16.61
N GLY A 73 -9.34 2.36 16.05
CA GLY A 73 -10.48 1.66 15.47
C GLY A 73 -11.56 1.37 16.50
N SER A 74 -12.77 1.05 16.04
CA SER A 74 -13.88 0.68 16.92
C SER A 74 -15.02 0.10 16.08
N LYS A 75 -16.07 -0.42 16.73
CA LYS A 75 -17.31 -0.80 16.05
C LYS A 75 -17.95 0.31 15.20
N SER A 76 -17.62 1.58 15.46
CA SER A 76 -18.08 2.72 14.67
C SER A 76 -17.02 3.21 13.68
N SER A 77 -16.05 2.37 13.32
CA SER A 77 -14.81 2.73 12.62
C SER A 77 -13.96 3.69 13.47
N VAL A 78 -13.32 4.68 12.85
CA VAL A 78 -12.41 5.64 13.50
C VAL A 78 -13.06 7.01 13.72
N SER A 79 -12.49 7.81 14.62
CA SER A 79 -12.91 9.20 14.83
C SER A 79 -11.73 10.08 15.22
N ALA A 80 -11.81 11.37 14.94
CA ALA A 80 -10.80 12.33 15.38
C ALA A 80 -10.59 12.27 16.90
N THR A 81 -11.62 12.06 17.72
CA THR A 81 -11.50 12.17 19.19
C THR A 81 -10.79 11.00 19.86
N ARG A 82 -10.75 9.82 19.23
CA ARG A 82 -10.11 8.62 19.80
C ARG A 82 -8.79 8.39 19.07
N ARG A 83 -7.74 9.10 19.48
CA ARG A 83 -6.48 9.16 18.75
C ARG A 83 -5.26 9.30 19.64
N THR A 84 -4.08 9.08 19.06
CA THR A 84 -2.79 9.62 19.54
C THR A 84 -2.09 10.39 18.42
N VAL A 85 -1.23 11.34 18.79
CA VAL A 85 -0.40 12.12 17.85
C VAL A 85 1.07 11.88 18.20
N ILE A 86 1.85 11.49 17.22
CA ILE A 86 3.25 11.11 17.35
C ILE A 86 4.10 12.04 16.49
N THR A 87 5.20 12.52 17.06
CA THR A 87 6.20 13.36 16.41
C THR A 87 7.59 12.98 16.94
N GLN A 88 8.67 13.46 16.32
CA GLN A 88 10.02 13.31 16.88
C GLN A 88 10.16 13.92 18.30
N ALA A 89 9.38 14.95 18.64
CA ALA A 89 9.37 15.50 20.00
C ALA A 89 8.54 14.69 21.02
N THR A 90 7.83 13.64 20.60
CA THR A 90 7.03 12.82 21.52
C THR A 90 7.97 12.07 22.48
N SER A 91 7.69 12.12 23.78
CA SER A 91 8.57 11.52 24.78
C SER A 91 8.81 10.02 24.52
N GLY A 92 10.08 9.66 24.37
CA GLY A 92 10.53 8.29 24.09
C GLY A 92 10.58 7.93 22.61
N ILE A 93 10.24 8.86 21.71
CA ILE A 93 10.53 8.75 20.28
C ILE A 93 11.91 9.38 20.02
N PRO A 94 12.79 8.73 19.23
CA PRO A 94 14.10 9.27 18.90
C PRO A 94 14.02 10.40 17.86
N GLY A 95 15.12 11.15 17.76
CA GLY A 95 15.22 12.33 16.89
C GLY A 95 14.82 13.61 17.61
N ASP A 96 15.27 14.74 17.08
CA ASP A 96 14.70 16.04 17.37
C ASP A 96 13.84 16.43 16.14
N PRO A 97 12.83 17.31 16.25
CA PRO A 97 12.18 17.87 15.07
C PRO A 97 13.01 19.00 14.48
N GLU A 98 13.34 18.91 13.21
CA GLU A 98 13.91 19.95 12.37
C GLU A 98 12.92 20.42 11.28
N ASP A 99 13.22 21.58 10.68
CA ASP A 99 12.35 22.11 9.63
C ASP A 99 12.45 21.20 8.39
N TYR A 100 11.29 20.76 7.89
CA TYR A 100 11.17 19.93 6.68
C TYR A 100 11.73 18.49 6.77
N ASP A 101 11.75 17.86 7.95
CA ASP A 101 12.13 16.43 8.05
C ASP A 101 11.09 15.48 7.45
N GLY A 102 9.81 15.89 7.45
CA GLY A 102 8.73 15.08 6.91
C GLY A 102 8.42 13.83 7.72
N PHE A 103 8.50 13.85 9.07
CA PHE A 103 8.12 12.69 9.88
C PHE A 103 6.67 12.25 9.56
N GLY A 104 6.52 11.02 9.09
CA GLY A 104 5.21 10.52 8.64
C GLY A 104 4.98 10.63 7.14
N THR A 105 6.00 10.93 6.33
CA THR A 105 5.93 10.82 4.87
C THR A 105 5.56 9.41 4.44
N THR A 106 6.06 8.38 5.13
CA THR A 106 5.59 7.00 4.94
C THR A 106 5.22 6.38 6.27
N VAL A 107 4.19 5.53 6.26
CA VAL A 107 3.75 4.75 7.41
C VAL A 107 3.42 3.33 6.98
N THR A 108 3.76 2.35 7.80
CA THR A 108 3.30 0.96 7.67
C THR A 108 3.27 0.31 9.07
N SER A 109 2.83 -0.94 9.17
CA SER A 109 2.78 -1.66 10.44
C SER A 109 3.22 -3.12 10.32
N ALA A 110 3.70 -3.66 11.44
CA ALA A 110 3.95 -5.09 11.65
C ALA A 110 4.17 -5.33 13.15
N ASP A 111 3.96 -6.55 13.63
CA ASP A 111 4.39 -6.96 14.98
C ASP A 111 5.87 -7.37 14.93
N LEU A 112 6.77 -6.38 14.96
CA LEU A 112 8.21 -6.57 14.69
C LEU A 112 8.91 -7.29 15.84
N ASP A 113 8.47 -7.05 17.08
CA ASP A 113 9.04 -7.68 18.28
C ASP A 113 8.28 -8.93 18.77
N ARG A 114 7.18 -9.27 18.09
CA ARG A 114 6.34 -10.45 18.32
C ARG A 114 5.69 -10.46 19.69
N ASP A 115 5.31 -9.29 20.20
CA ASP A 115 4.63 -9.16 21.48
C ASP A 115 3.09 -9.28 21.38
N GLY A 116 2.57 -9.41 20.16
CA GLY A 116 1.14 -9.56 19.88
C GLY A 116 0.40 -8.24 19.76
N TYR A 117 1.08 -7.14 19.48
CA TYR A 117 0.48 -5.85 19.11
C TYR A 117 1.14 -5.38 17.81
N ALA A 118 0.41 -4.69 16.94
CA ALA A 118 1.08 -4.06 15.81
C ALA A 118 2.02 -2.95 16.31
N ASP A 119 3.17 -2.82 15.68
CA ASP A 119 4.07 -1.68 15.79
C ASP A 119 3.89 -0.76 14.59
N LEU A 120 4.04 0.54 14.83
CA LEU A 120 4.00 1.55 13.76
C LEU A 120 5.42 1.81 13.26
N ILE A 121 5.62 1.77 11.95
CA ILE A 121 6.89 2.06 11.29
C ILE A 121 6.72 3.35 10.50
N VAL A 122 7.56 4.34 10.74
CA VAL A 122 7.45 5.70 10.21
C VAL A 122 8.72 6.10 9.48
N GLY A 123 8.60 6.54 8.24
CA GLY A 123 9.68 7.17 7.49
C GLY A 123 9.69 8.70 7.63
N ALA A 124 10.89 9.26 7.67
CA ALA A 124 11.19 10.69 7.54
C ALA A 124 12.35 10.84 6.54
N PRO A 125 12.09 10.72 5.23
CA PRO A 125 13.16 10.62 4.23
C PRO A 125 14.02 11.89 4.14
N ASP A 126 13.50 13.04 4.55
CA ASP A 126 14.23 14.31 4.47
C ASP A 126 15.04 14.65 5.74
N GLU A 127 14.97 13.79 6.77
CA GLU A 127 15.75 13.88 8.01
C GLU A 127 17.24 14.15 7.73
N GLY A 128 17.78 15.17 8.41
CA GLY A 128 19.20 15.46 8.44
C GLY A 128 19.96 14.60 9.46
N VAL A 129 20.80 13.67 9.01
CA VAL A 129 21.64 12.86 9.93
C VAL A 129 23.08 13.34 9.91
N GLY A 130 23.52 13.95 11.01
CA GLY A 130 24.88 14.51 11.13
C GLY A 130 25.10 15.67 10.17
N SER A 131 26.00 15.51 9.19
CA SER A 131 26.25 16.54 8.15
C SER A 131 25.54 16.25 6.82
N ALA A 132 24.82 15.13 6.71
CA ALA A 132 24.12 14.73 5.50
C ALA A 132 22.66 15.19 5.58
N ALA A 133 22.35 16.29 4.88
CA ALA A 133 20.96 16.72 4.69
C ALA A 133 20.19 15.65 3.89
N GLY A 134 18.95 15.34 4.31
CA GLY A 134 18.11 14.33 3.65
C GLY A 134 18.70 12.93 3.66
N ARG A 135 19.47 12.55 4.70
CA ARG A 135 19.93 11.17 4.83
C ARG A 135 18.73 10.24 5.01
N GLY A 136 17.70 10.74 5.69
CA GLY A 136 16.47 10.02 6.00
C GLY A 136 16.59 9.16 7.24
N SER A 137 15.45 8.87 7.86
CA SER A 137 15.33 7.97 8.99
C SER A 137 14.08 7.09 8.91
N VAL A 138 14.17 5.95 9.60
CA VAL A 138 13.02 5.09 9.90
C VAL A 138 12.93 4.91 11.40
N THR A 139 11.74 5.17 11.95
CA THR A 139 11.44 5.02 13.37
C THR A 139 10.35 3.98 13.56
N VAL A 140 10.59 3.03 14.46
CA VAL A 140 9.56 2.10 14.94
C VAL A 140 9.00 2.65 16.25
N VAL A 141 7.68 2.68 16.37
CA VAL A 141 6.94 3.03 17.59
C VAL A 141 6.21 1.78 18.07
N TRP A 142 6.53 1.34 19.28
CA TRP A 142 6.11 0.04 19.77
C TRP A 142 4.65 0.03 20.20
N GLY A 143 3.91 -0.96 19.72
CA GLY A 143 2.55 -1.28 20.14
C GLY A 143 2.48 -1.78 21.58
N GLY A 144 1.26 -1.89 22.09
CA GLY A 144 1.05 -2.48 23.41
C GLY A 144 -0.36 -2.29 23.95
N PRO A 145 -0.67 -2.85 25.14
CA PRO A 145 -2.02 -2.83 25.72
C PRO A 145 -2.55 -1.43 26.09
N SER A 146 -1.73 -0.39 25.95
CA SER A 146 -2.12 1.01 26.16
C SER A 146 -1.98 1.85 24.89
N GLY A 147 -1.85 1.20 23.73
CA GLY A 147 -1.48 1.79 22.46
C GLY A 147 0.02 2.08 22.35
N LEU A 148 0.36 2.86 21.33
CA LEU A 148 1.74 3.17 20.93
C LEU A 148 2.53 3.90 22.03
N LYS A 149 3.70 3.38 22.39
CA LYS A 149 4.57 4.00 23.41
C LYS A 149 6.04 3.66 23.24
N GLY A 150 6.85 4.72 23.16
CA GLY A 150 8.29 4.60 23.00
C GLY A 150 8.66 4.11 21.60
N GLY A 151 9.84 4.45 21.15
CA GLY A 151 10.30 4.10 19.83
C GLY A 151 11.80 3.98 19.73
N THR A 152 12.25 3.56 18.57
CA THR A 152 13.66 3.42 18.22
C THR A 152 13.86 3.67 16.75
N SER A 153 15.04 4.17 16.39
CA SER A 153 15.42 4.29 14.99
C SER A 153 15.95 2.94 14.49
N ILE A 154 15.71 2.65 13.21
CA ILE A 154 16.37 1.56 12.49
C ILE A 154 17.61 2.13 11.82
N SER A 155 18.78 1.61 12.19
CA SER A 155 20.05 2.03 11.59
C SER A 155 20.17 1.51 10.16
N PRO A 156 20.53 2.35 9.18
CA PRO A 156 20.88 1.89 7.84
C PRO A 156 22.01 0.84 7.88
N PRO A 157 22.04 -0.13 6.94
CA PRO A 157 23.10 -1.13 6.87
C PRO A 157 24.47 -0.49 6.58
N ALA A 158 25.54 -1.21 6.90
CA ALA A 158 26.90 -0.71 6.70
C ALA A 158 27.16 -0.29 5.23
N GLY A 159 27.77 0.89 5.05
CA GLY A 159 28.09 1.45 3.74
C GLY A 159 26.91 2.11 3.00
N TYR A 160 25.72 2.13 3.59
CA TYR A 160 24.56 2.80 3.02
C TYR A 160 24.86 4.27 2.67
N GLY A 161 24.60 4.66 1.41
CA GLY A 161 24.78 6.03 0.96
C GLY A 161 26.22 6.55 1.10
N ASP A 162 27.23 5.68 1.01
CA ASP A 162 28.64 6.07 1.11
C ASP A 162 29.00 7.18 0.11
N GLY A 163 29.43 8.33 0.65
CA GLY A 163 29.80 9.51 -0.13
C GLY A 163 28.63 10.29 -0.74
N ARG A 164 27.37 9.90 -0.47
CA ARG A 164 26.16 10.56 -0.96
C ARG A 164 25.43 11.30 0.16
N ILE A 165 24.75 12.38 -0.22
CA ILE A 165 23.78 13.10 0.63
C ILE A 165 22.40 12.95 -0.03
N SER A 166 21.32 13.30 0.68
CA SER A 166 19.96 13.26 0.14
C SER A 166 19.51 11.87 -0.33
N CYS A 167 19.79 10.84 0.49
CA CYS A 167 19.46 9.46 0.17
C CYS A 167 18.00 9.10 0.46
N GLY A 168 17.30 9.77 1.38
CA GLY A 168 15.89 9.45 1.61
C GLY A 168 15.66 8.08 2.25
N PHE A 169 16.46 7.65 3.22
CA PHE A 169 16.18 6.39 3.93
C PHE A 169 14.78 6.46 4.57
N GLY A 170 13.90 5.53 4.22
CA GLY A 170 12.48 5.57 4.65
C GLY A 170 11.52 6.13 3.59
N LEU A 171 11.97 6.32 2.34
CA LEU A 171 11.12 6.79 1.23
C LEU A 171 10.00 5.80 0.87
N SER A 172 10.21 4.51 1.09
CA SER A 172 9.18 3.48 1.02
C SER A 172 9.46 2.35 2.00
N LEU A 173 8.40 1.69 2.46
CA LEU A 173 8.46 0.68 3.51
C LEU A 173 7.56 -0.50 3.12
N ALA A 174 8.06 -1.72 3.29
CA ALA A 174 7.24 -2.92 3.17
C ALA A 174 7.64 -3.93 4.25
N THR A 175 6.66 -4.67 4.74
CA THR A 175 6.82 -5.72 5.73
C THR A 175 6.28 -7.04 5.18
N GLY A 176 6.86 -8.15 5.60
CA GLY A 176 6.43 -9.48 5.19
C GLY A 176 7.29 -10.59 5.76
N ASP A 177 6.76 -11.80 5.87
CA ASP A 177 7.55 -12.98 6.28
C ASP A 177 8.14 -13.69 5.06
N MET A 178 9.27 -13.21 4.58
CA MET A 178 9.99 -13.75 3.43
C MET A 178 10.72 -15.04 3.77
N ASN A 179 11.17 -15.19 5.02
CA ASN A 179 11.98 -16.34 5.42
C ASN A 179 11.14 -17.54 5.94
N GLY A 180 9.85 -17.31 6.23
CA GLY A 180 8.86 -18.30 6.68
C GLY A 180 8.98 -18.70 8.15
N ASP A 181 9.58 -17.87 9.01
CA ASP A 181 9.74 -18.14 10.45
C ASP A 181 8.67 -17.47 11.34
N GLY A 182 7.74 -16.76 10.71
CA GLY A 182 6.65 -16.04 11.36
C GLY A 182 7.08 -14.75 12.08
N ALA A 183 8.32 -14.29 11.90
CA ALA A 183 8.73 -12.94 12.26
C ALA A 183 8.72 -12.07 10.99
N PRO A 184 8.10 -10.88 11.01
CA PRO A 184 8.10 -10.03 9.82
C PRO A 184 9.50 -9.45 9.56
N GLU A 185 9.93 -9.50 8.30
CA GLU A 185 10.99 -8.68 7.76
C GLU A 185 10.50 -7.23 7.55
N LEU A 186 11.45 -6.30 7.51
CA LEU A 186 11.24 -4.92 7.05
C LEU A 186 12.18 -4.63 5.88
N SER A 187 11.63 -4.09 4.80
CA SER A 187 12.37 -3.54 3.68
C SER A 187 12.18 -2.04 3.58
N VAL A 188 13.26 -1.33 3.26
CA VAL A 188 13.30 0.13 3.19
C VAL A 188 13.86 0.55 1.83
N GLY A 189 13.06 1.29 1.06
CA GLY A 189 13.50 1.96 -0.17
C GLY A 189 14.11 3.33 0.11
N SER A 190 14.95 3.79 -0.81
CA SER A 190 15.61 5.09 -0.78
C SER A 190 16.18 5.47 -2.15
N ARG A 191 16.60 6.72 -2.31
CA ARG A 191 17.23 7.26 -3.54
C ARG A 191 18.68 6.81 -3.73
N CYS A 192 19.25 6.05 -2.79
CA CYS A 192 20.65 5.62 -2.82
C CYS A 192 20.83 4.11 -3.00
N ASP A 193 20.21 3.33 -2.11
CA ASP A 193 20.28 1.87 -2.08
C ASP A 193 19.01 1.31 -1.41
N GLY A 194 18.64 0.06 -1.67
CA GLY A 194 17.66 -0.66 -0.86
C GLY A 194 18.27 -1.20 0.45
N ALA A 195 17.44 -1.42 1.47
CA ALA A 195 17.85 -2.10 2.70
C ALA A 195 16.81 -3.11 3.16
N SER A 196 17.28 -4.24 3.69
CA SER A 196 16.45 -5.33 4.20
C SER A 196 16.87 -5.72 5.60
N TYR A 197 15.90 -6.03 6.44
CA TYR A 197 16.09 -6.40 7.84
C TYR A 197 15.25 -7.63 8.18
N THR A 198 15.88 -8.63 8.78
CA THR A 198 15.26 -9.90 9.19
C THR A 198 14.75 -9.80 10.61
N GLY A 199 13.50 -10.21 10.84
CA GLY A 199 12.92 -10.30 12.17
C GLY A 199 13.47 -11.49 12.98
N PRO A 200 13.07 -11.63 14.26
CA PRO A 200 12.37 -10.63 15.05
C PRO A 200 13.30 -9.48 15.46
N PHE A 201 12.72 -8.32 15.70
CA PHE A 201 13.42 -7.14 16.17
C PHE A 201 13.43 -7.09 17.69
N LYS A 202 14.50 -6.54 18.25
CA LYS A 202 14.49 -6.10 19.65
C LYS A 202 13.90 -4.70 19.73
N ARG A 203 13.30 -4.35 20.87
CA ARG A 203 12.82 -2.98 21.17
C ARG A 203 13.88 -1.87 21.09
N THR A 204 15.16 -2.24 21.02
CA THR A 204 16.29 -1.34 20.77
C THR A 204 16.55 -1.09 19.28
N GLY A 205 15.71 -1.61 18.37
CA GLY A 205 15.82 -1.44 16.92
C GLY A 205 16.75 -2.45 16.25
N GLN A 206 17.29 -3.41 17.00
CA GLN A 206 18.20 -4.41 16.46
C GLN A 206 17.42 -5.53 15.77
N ALA A 207 17.55 -5.64 14.44
CA ALA A 207 17.12 -6.78 13.64
C ALA A 207 17.99 -8.03 13.90
N ALA A 208 17.52 -9.21 13.51
CA ALA A 208 18.30 -10.45 13.58
C ALA A 208 19.47 -10.46 12.59
N SER A 209 19.25 -9.92 11.39
CA SER A 209 20.26 -9.64 10.38
C SER A 209 19.78 -8.52 9.46
N ASP A 210 20.69 -7.95 8.69
CA ASP A 210 20.39 -6.93 7.68
C ASP A 210 21.29 -7.11 6.45
N TYR A 211 20.86 -6.58 5.31
CA TYR A 211 21.73 -6.39 4.16
C TYR A 211 21.35 -5.14 3.36
N ARG A 212 22.35 -4.61 2.66
CA ARG A 212 22.25 -3.49 1.74
C ARG A 212 22.09 -4.01 0.31
N GLU A 213 21.06 -3.56 -0.39
CA GLU A 213 20.85 -3.83 -1.81
C GLU A 213 21.39 -2.67 -2.66
N TRP A 214 22.69 -2.72 -2.93
CA TRP A 214 23.40 -1.67 -3.68
C TRP A 214 23.31 -1.83 -5.20
N ARG A 215 22.85 -2.99 -5.70
CA ARG A 215 22.90 -3.32 -7.13
C ARG A 215 21.86 -2.54 -7.95
N LEU A 216 20.79 -2.07 -7.29
CA LEU A 216 19.67 -1.36 -7.92
C LEU A 216 19.83 0.17 -7.88
N GLY A 217 20.57 0.71 -6.90
CA GLY A 217 20.72 2.16 -6.74
C GLY A 217 19.46 2.81 -6.17
N ASP A 218 18.82 3.69 -6.94
CA ASP A 218 17.56 4.35 -6.54
C ASP A 218 16.45 3.31 -6.49
N VAL A 219 15.85 3.12 -5.32
CA VAL A 219 14.75 2.20 -5.03
C VAL A 219 13.63 3.01 -4.40
N ARG A 220 12.72 3.55 -5.22
CA ARG A 220 11.65 4.43 -4.76
C ARG A 220 10.54 3.69 -4.04
N GLY A 221 10.25 2.47 -4.47
CA GLY A 221 9.23 1.62 -3.86
C GLY A 221 9.77 0.24 -3.47
N VAL A 222 9.07 -0.39 -2.54
CA VAL A 222 9.26 -1.80 -2.22
C VAL A 222 7.90 -2.40 -1.89
N VAL A 223 7.69 -3.64 -2.32
CA VAL A 223 6.44 -4.40 -2.10
C VAL A 223 6.80 -5.78 -1.59
N MET A 224 6.03 -6.29 -0.63
CA MET A 224 6.17 -7.66 -0.14
C MET A 224 4.81 -8.36 -0.09
N GLY A 225 4.77 -9.63 -0.49
CA GLY A 225 3.54 -10.39 -0.67
C GLY A 225 3.83 -11.82 -1.14
N ASP A 226 3.06 -12.80 -0.67
CA ASP A 226 3.12 -14.15 -1.23
C ASP A 226 2.45 -14.13 -2.61
N VAL A 227 3.20 -14.34 -3.69
CA VAL A 227 2.67 -14.42 -5.06
C VAL A 227 2.73 -15.84 -5.62
N ASN A 228 3.30 -16.78 -4.85
CA ASN A 228 3.59 -18.14 -5.30
C ASN A 228 2.81 -19.24 -4.53
N GLY A 229 2.15 -18.87 -3.44
CA GLY A 229 1.31 -19.69 -2.57
C GLY A 229 2.08 -20.61 -1.62
N ASP A 230 3.37 -20.36 -1.37
CA ASP A 230 4.21 -21.17 -0.48
C ASP A 230 4.17 -20.74 0.99
N GLY A 231 3.44 -19.65 1.30
CA GLY A 231 3.29 -19.08 2.62
C GLY A 231 4.42 -18.13 3.03
N ARG A 232 5.33 -17.79 2.12
CA ARG A 232 6.39 -16.80 2.29
C ARG A 232 6.12 -15.59 1.42
N ALA A 233 6.58 -14.43 1.86
CA ALA A 233 6.53 -13.23 1.06
C ALA A 233 7.66 -13.21 0.01
N GLU A 234 7.32 -12.98 -1.25
CA GLU A 234 8.24 -12.42 -2.22
C GLU A 234 8.43 -10.92 -1.97
N ARG A 235 9.55 -10.37 -2.44
CA ARG A 235 9.79 -8.92 -2.45
C ARG A 235 10.08 -8.43 -3.85
N PHE A 236 9.46 -7.31 -4.18
CA PHE A 236 9.70 -6.59 -5.42
C PHE A 236 10.28 -5.23 -5.06
N TRP A 237 11.44 -4.92 -5.63
CA TRP A 237 12.01 -3.59 -5.61
C TRP A 237 11.47 -2.82 -6.81
N LEU A 238 10.97 -1.61 -6.55
CA LEU A 238 10.49 -0.68 -7.56
C LEU A 238 11.56 0.40 -7.70
N ALA A 239 12.46 0.18 -8.64
CA ALA A 239 13.60 1.06 -8.86
C ALA A 239 13.14 2.45 -9.31
N GLY A 240 13.89 3.47 -8.93
CA GLY A 240 13.69 4.82 -9.45
C GLY A 240 14.01 4.92 -10.94
N PRO A 241 13.78 6.09 -11.56
CA PRO A 241 14.09 6.33 -12.96
C PRO A 241 15.56 6.01 -13.29
N THR A 242 15.79 5.20 -14.32
CA THR A 242 17.11 4.81 -14.82
C THR A 242 17.38 5.38 -16.22
N ASP A 243 18.63 5.30 -16.66
CA ASP A 243 19.02 5.63 -18.04
C ASP A 243 18.33 4.69 -19.03
N GLY A 244 17.20 5.13 -19.62
CA GLY A 244 16.44 4.38 -20.62
C GLY A 244 15.12 3.80 -20.12
N ASP A 245 14.84 3.87 -18.82
CA ASP A 245 13.55 3.52 -18.24
C ASP A 245 13.20 4.44 -17.06
N LEU A 246 12.36 5.43 -17.33
CA LEU A 246 11.91 6.40 -16.33
C LEU A 246 10.69 5.93 -15.54
N ARG A 247 10.03 4.86 -16.01
CA ARG A 247 8.76 4.37 -15.46
C ARG A 247 8.96 3.56 -14.18
N GLY A 248 10.21 3.20 -13.90
CA GLY A 248 10.66 2.55 -12.68
C GLY A 248 10.71 1.04 -12.85
N PRO A 249 11.88 0.45 -13.15
CA PRO A 249 12.01 -1.00 -13.31
C PRO A 249 11.53 -1.77 -12.08
N VAL A 250 10.94 -2.94 -12.30
CA VAL A 250 10.51 -3.84 -11.22
C VAL A 250 11.41 -5.05 -11.17
N ASP A 251 12.06 -5.25 -10.02
CA ASP A 251 12.99 -6.34 -9.79
C ASP A 251 12.49 -7.27 -8.68
N LEU A 252 12.36 -8.57 -8.98
CA LEU A 252 12.10 -9.60 -7.96
C LEU A 252 13.39 -9.91 -7.20
N ASP A 253 13.37 -9.71 -5.88
CA ASP A 253 14.50 -10.02 -5.00
C ASP A 253 14.81 -11.52 -5.02
N THR A 254 16.09 -11.87 -5.15
CA THR A 254 16.57 -13.27 -5.15
C THR A 254 17.52 -13.55 -3.98
N GLY A 255 17.53 -12.67 -2.97
CA GLY A 255 18.35 -12.76 -1.78
C GLY A 255 19.54 -11.79 -1.74
N PRO A 256 20.32 -11.83 -0.64
CA PRO A 256 21.34 -10.83 -0.36
C PRO A 256 22.49 -10.89 -1.37
N PRO A 257 23.13 -9.73 -1.66
CA PRO A 257 24.37 -9.70 -2.44
C PRO A 257 25.47 -10.52 -1.75
N PRO A 258 26.35 -11.18 -2.53
CA PRO A 258 27.45 -11.95 -1.98
C PRO A 258 28.52 -11.04 -1.35
N ALA A 259 29.15 -11.52 -0.27
CA ALA A 259 30.13 -10.76 0.49
C ALA A 259 31.42 -10.43 -0.27
N ASP A 260 31.69 -11.13 -1.38
CA ASP A 260 32.85 -10.92 -2.24
C ASP A 260 32.63 -9.84 -3.32
N GLY A 261 31.45 -9.23 -3.37
CA GLY A 261 31.08 -8.22 -4.36
C GLY A 261 30.73 -8.79 -5.74
N GLY A 262 30.49 -10.10 -5.85
CA GLY A 262 29.95 -10.74 -7.05
C GLY A 262 28.50 -10.36 -7.37
N ILE A 263 27.97 -10.95 -8.45
CA ILE A 263 26.61 -10.70 -8.96
C ILE A 263 25.66 -11.89 -8.74
N ASP A 264 26.06 -12.89 -7.97
CA ASP A 264 25.15 -13.98 -7.57
C ASP A 264 23.93 -13.40 -6.82
N ASN A 265 22.79 -14.07 -6.91
CA ASN A 265 21.50 -13.59 -6.38
C ASN A 265 21.15 -12.17 -6.86
N GLN A 266 21.51 -11.80 -8.10
CA GLN A 266 21.05 -10.54 -8.66
C GLN A 266 19.51 -10.55 -8.71
N PRO A 267 18.85 -9.45 -8.31
CA PRO A 267 17.41 -9.32 -8.50
C PRO A 267 17.03 -9.61 -9.96
N THR A 268 15.92 -10.31 -10.13
CA THR A 268 15.43 -10.69 -11.46
C THR A 268 14.57 -9.56 -12.00
N ASP A 269 15.09 -8.88 -13.02
CA ASP A 269 14.36 -7.89 -13.80
C ASP A 269 13.07 -8.47 -14.39
N LEU A 270 11.97 -7.75 -14.22
CA LEU A 270 10.68 -8.01 -14.86
C LEU A 270 10.49 -7.01 -16.00
N PRO A 271 11.00 -7.28 -17.22
CA PRO A 271 11.18 -6.28 -18.27
C PRO A 271 9.89 -5.69 -18.88
N TYR A 272 8.73 -6.18 -18.45
CA TYR A 272 7.42 -5.68 -18.88
C TYR A 272 6.64 -5.02 -17.74
N ALA A 273 7.19 -4.99 -16.53
CA ALA A 273 6.57 -4.41 -15.35
C ALA A 273 7.34 -3.15 -14.95
N ASP A 274 6.60 -2.06 -14.74
CA ASP A 274 7.14 -0.79 -14.29
C ASP A 274 6.34 -0.28 -13.07
N GLY A 275 6.92 0.62 -12.29
CA GLY A 275 6.24 1.46 -11.33
C GLY A 275 7.14 1.98 -10.22
N HIS A 276 6.64 2.98 -9.49
CA HIS A 276 7.30 3.57 -8.32
C HIS A 276 6.58 3.27 -7.01
N THR A 277 5.39 2.67 -7.09
CA THR A 277 4.60 2.19 -5.96
C THR A 277 3.90 0.88 -6.31
N GLY A 278 3.50 0.09 -5.32
CA GLY A 278 2.75 -1.12 -5.57
C GLY A 278 2.29 -1.84 -4.32
N VAL A 279 1.39 -2.79 -4.52
CA VAL A 279 0.74 -3.58 -3.46
C VAL A 279 0.41 -4.97 -4.01
N ILE A 280 0.34 -5.96 -3.13
CA ILE A 280 -0.04 -7.33 -3.50
C ILE A 280 -1.37 -7.70 -2.85
N GLY A 281 -2.25 -8.34 -3.61
CA GLY A 281 -3.45 -9.01 -3.10
C GLY A 281 -4.09 -9.91 -4.15
N ASP A 282 -4.92 -10.86 -3.73
CA ASP A 282 -5.53 -11.87 -4.61
C ASP A 282 -6.77 -11.30 -5.32
N ILE A 283 -6.56 -10.68 -6.49
CA ILE A 283 -7.60 -9.97 -7.25
C ILE A 283 -8.46 -10.96 -8.02
N ASN A 284 -7.88 -12.09 -8.42
CA ASN A 284 -8.55 -13.11 -9.21
C ASN A 284 -9.14 -14.28 -8.38
N GLY A 285 -8.90 -14.30 -7.07
CA GLY A 285 -9.40 -15.29 -6.12
C GLY A 285 -8.82 -16.69 -6.34
N ASP A 286 -7.61 -16.81 -6.89
CA ASP A 286 -6.97 -18.09 -7.20
C ASP A 286 -6.05 -18.61 -6.09
N GLY A 287 -5.87 -17.84 -5.02
CA GLY A 287 -5.04 -18.16 -3.87
C GLY A 287 -3.58 -17.72 -3.99
N TYR A 288 -3.20 -17.05 -5.09
CA TYR A 288 -1.91 -16.42 -5.26
C TYR A 288 -2.05 -14.90 -5.15
N GLY A 289 -1.09 -14.21 -4.53
CA GLY A 289 -1.08 -12.75 -4.55
C GLY A 289 -0.80 -12.21 -5.95
N ASP A 290 -1.55 -11.19 -6.36
CA ASP A 290 -1.33 -10.45 -7.61
C ASP A 290 -0.63 -9.12 -7.30
N LEU A 291 0.45 -8.82 -8.01
CA LEU A 291 1.17 -7.56 -7.88
C LEU A 291 0.46 -6.48 -8.71
N VAL A 292 0.11 -5.37 -8.06
CA VAL A 292 -0.35 -4.14 -8.69
C VAL A 292 0.73 -3.07 -8.54
N THR A 293 1.20 -2.50 -9.63
CA THR A 293 2.15 -1.36 -9.61
C THR A 293 1.52 -0.10 -10.19
N GLY A 294 1.99 1.05 -9.71
CA GLY A 294 1.54 2.38 -10.13
C GLY A 294 2.62 3.17 -10.85
N ILE A 295 2.26 3.71 -12.01
CA ILE A 295 3.10 4.59 -12.83
C ILE A 295 2.35 5.90 -13.01
N SER A 296 2.51 6.82 -12.05
CA SER A 296 1.75 8.06 -11.98
C SER A 296 2.26 9.17 -12.90
N THR A 297 3.49 9.06 -13.41
CA THR A 297 4.10 10.07 -14.27
C THR A 297 3.73 9.84 -15.74
N ASP A 298 3.52 10.94 -16.48
CA ASP A 298 3.26 10.93 -17.93
C ASP A 298 4.50 10.57 -18.78
N ASP A 299 5.43 9.76 -18.24
CA ASP A 299 6.79 9.68 -18.76
C ASP A 299 6.85 9.18 -20.21
N SER A 300 7.25 10.12 -21.07
CA SER A 300 7.19 10.00 -22.54
C SER A 300 8.58 9.93 -23.19
N MET A 301 9.64 9.54 -22.47
CA MET A 301 11.01 9.79 -22.95
C MET A 301 11.90 8.57 -23.26
N SER A 302 11.43 7.34 -23.05
CA SER A 302 12.10 6.16 -23.64
C SER A 302 11.19 4.93 -23.64
N GLY A 303 11.05 4.27 -24.79
CA GLY A 303 10.27 3.04 -24.92
C GLY A 303 11.12 1.80 -24.67
N GLY A 304 11.06 1.25 -23.46
CA GLY A 304 11.52 -0.10 -23.14
C GLY A 304 10.51 -1.18 -23.60
N PRO A 305 10.73 -2.47 -23.29
CA PRO A 305 9.79 -3.54 -23.62
C PRO A 305 8.40 -3.37 -22.99
N ALA A 306 8.31 -2.67 -21.86
CA ALA A 306 7.08 -2.26 -21.18
C ALA A 306 6.31 -1.12 -21.89
N GLY A 307 6.91 -0.46 -22.89
CA GLY A 307 6.29 0.63 -23.65
C GLY A 307 6.33 1.98 -22.94
N TRP A 308 5.41 2.88 -23.30
CA TRP A 308 5.34 4.26 -22.80
C TRP A 308 4.22 4.34 -21.75
N ALA A 309 4.39 5.18 -20.73
CA ALA A 309 3.30 5.43 -19.78
C ALA A 309 2.11 6.08 -20.50
N HIS A 310 0.90 5.69 -20.13
CA HIS A 310 -0.30 6.35 -20.63
C HIS A 310 -0.43 7.75 -20.04
N ARG A 311 -1.06 8.65 -20.81
CA ARG A 311 -1.44 9.98 -20.33
C ARG A 311 -2.25 9.85 -19.04
N GLY A 312 -1.95 10.70 -18.08
CA GLY A 312 -2.58 10.72 -16.76
C GLY A 312 -2.05 9.65 -15.82
N GLY A 313 -1.15 8.77 -16.25
CA GLY A 313 -0.66 7.64 -15.47
C GLY A 313 -1.44 6.34 -15.70
N GLU A 314 -0.95 5.25 -15.13
CA GLU A 314 -1.54 3.91 -15.23
C GLU A 314 -1.24 3.04 -14.01
N ILE A 315 -1.98 1.94 -13.90
CA ILE A 315 -1.59 0.81 -13.08
C ILE A 315 -1.35 -0.43 -13.95
N GLN A 316 -0.49 -1.32 -13.46
CA GLN A 316 -0.22 -2.62 -14.06
C GLN A 316 -0.58 -3.73 -13.08
N VAL A 317 -1.12 -4.84 -13.58
CA VAL A 317 -1.47 -6.03 -12.78
C VAL A 317 -0.74 -7.25 -13.33
N LEU A 318 0.13 -7.83 -12.51
CA LEU A 318 0.79 -9.12 -12.75
C LEU A 318 0.18 -10.17 -11.82
N TYR A 319 -0.55 -11.11 -12.40
CA TYR A 319 -1.19 -12.17 -11.64
C TYR A 319 -0.17 -13.19 -11.12
N GLY A 320 -0.31 -13.56 -9.85
CA GLY A 320 0.48 -14.62 -9.22
C GLY A 320 0.16 -16.00 -9.81
N SER A 321 0.95 -16.99 -9.43
CA SER A 321 0.73 -18.38 -9.83
C SER A 321 1.55 -19.32 -8.95
N ALA A 322 1.39 -20.64 -9.08
CA ALA A 322 2.29 -21.60 -8.43
C ALA A 322 3.79 -21.45 -8.82
N GLN A 323 4.11 -20.65 -9.84
CA GLN A 323 5.49 -20.31 -10.22
C GLN A 323 5.89 -18.90 -9.78
N GLY A 324 5.02 -18.20 -9.04
CA GLY A 324 5.11 -16.77 -8.80
C GLY A 324 4.89 -15.94 -10.07
N ILE A 325 5.35 -14.70 -10.01
CA ILE A 325 5.44 -13.79 -11.16
C ILE A 325 6.75 -14.06 -11.89
N THR A 326 6.70 -14.11 -13.23
CA THR A 326 7.88 -14.45 -14.05
C THR A 326 8.32 -13.29 -14.96
N ALA A 327 9.61 -13.22 -15.30
CA ALA A 327 10.15 -12.20 -16.20
C ALA A 327 9.55 -12.20 -17.62
N ALA A 328 8.92 -13.31 -18.05
CA ALA A 328 8.26 -13.39 -19.35
C ALA A 328 6.81 -12.88 -19.33
N GLN A 329 6.25 -12.65 -18.14
CA GLN A 329 4.86 -12.25 -17.96
C GLN A 329 4.65 -10.80 -18.41
N LYS A 330 3.52 -10.55 -19.06
CA LYS A 330 3.10 -9.19 -19.43
C LYS A 330 1.95 -8.76 -18.53
N PRO A 331 1.99 -7.56 -17.95
CA PRO A 331 0.91 -7.08 -17.10
C PRO A 331 -0.36 -6.81 -17.92
N LYS A 332 -1.50 -6.81 -17.23
CA LYS A 332 -2.68 -6.08 -17.70
C LYS A 332 -2.57 -4.63 -17.26
N VAL A 333 -2.79 -3.70 -18.18
CA VAL A 333 -2.67 -2.26 -17.94
C VAL A 333 -4.05 -1.62 -17.84
N TYR A 334 -4.25 -0.73 -16.87
CA TYR A 334 -5.47 0.07 -16.69
C TYR A 334 -5.10 1.53 -16.47
N HIS A 335 -5.82 2.43 -17.13
CA HIS A 335 -5.64 3.89 -17.07
C HIS A 335 -6.99 4.57 -17.35
N GLN A 336 -7.11 5.89 -17.20
CA GLN A 336 -8.39 6.60 -17.36
C GLN A 336 -9.01 6.50 -18.77
N ASP A 337 -8.20 6.36 -19.82
CA ASP A 337 -8.70 6.10 -21.19
C ASP A 337 -9.12 4.63 -21.43
N THR A 338 -8.92 3.72 -20.46
CA THR A 338 -9.39 2.33 -20.56
C THR A 338 -10.91 2.29 -20.52
N ALA A 339 -11.53 1.58 -21.48
CA ALA A 339 -12.99 1.51 -21.58
C ALA A 339 -13.65 1.03 -20.28
N GLY A 340 -14.52 1.90 -19.72
CA GLY A 340 -15.26 1.65 -18.49
C GLY A 340 -14.58 2.18 -17.22
N VAL A 341 -13.31 2.61 -17.28
CA VAL A 341 -12.68 3.35 -16.18
C VAL A 341 -13.26 4.77 -16.15
N PRO A 342 -13.77 5.26 -15.00
CA PRO A 342 -14.26 6.64 -14.87
C PRO A 342 -13.14 7.67 -14.99
N GLY A 343 -13.48 8.84 -15.52
CA GLY A 343 -12.54 9.95 -15.76
C GLY A 343 -12.23 10.14 -17.23
N THR A 344 -11.30 11.04 -17.53
CA THR A 344 -10.70 11.23 -18.86
C THR A 344 -9.23 11.52 -18.63
N ALA A 345 -8.33 10.90 -19.40
CA ALA A 345 -6.91 11.09 -19.17
C ALA A 345 -6.43 12.49 -19.61
N GLU A 346 -5.87 13.23 -18.67
CA GLU A 346 -5.19 14.51 -18.83
C GLU A 346 -3.76 14.41 -18.32
N ASN A 347 -2.85 15.23 -18.86
CA ASN A 347 -1.48 15.23 -18.36
C ASN A 347 -1.48 15.75 -16.91
N GLY A 348 -0.81 15.02 -16.04
CA GLY A 348 -0.67 15.35 -14.62
C GLY A 348 -1.78 14.82 -13.72
N ASP A 349 -2.69 13.96 -14.20
CA ASP A 349 -3.76 13.39 -13.36
C ASP A 349 -3.23 12.45 -12.28
N MET A 350 -2.09 11.79 -12.56
CA MET A 350 -1.36 10.92 -11.64
C MET A 350 -2.15 9.68 -11.19
N PHE A 351 -2.96 9.10 -12.07
CA PHE A 351 -3.62 7.82 -11.89
C PHE A 351 -2.60 6.73 -11.56
N GLY A 352 -2.77 6.08 -10.41
CA GLY A 352 -1.81 5.10 -9.89
C GLY A 352 -0.78 5.67 -8.94
N GLN A 353 -0.88 6.96 -8.54
CA GLN A 353 0.02 7.55 -7.54
C GLN A 353 -0.16 6.96 -6.14
N SER A 354 -1.36 6.50 -5.81
CA SER A 354 -1.62 5.70 -4.62
C SER A 354 -2.54 4.52 -4.94
N ILE A 355 -2.29 3.37 -4.30
CA ILE A 355 -2.98 2.11 -4.59
C ILE A 355 -3.26 1.37 -3.28
N SER A 356 -4.50 0.89 -3.14
CA SER A 356 -4.90 -0.02 -2.06
C SER A 356 -5.68 -1.21 -2.61
N VAL A 357 -5.47 -2.37 -2.01
CA VAL A 357 -6.13 -3.62 -2.41
C VAL A 357 -6.90 -4.21 -1.22
N GLY A 358 -8.14 -4.63 -1.48
CA GLY A 358 -8.99 -5.26 -0.47
C GLY A 358 -10.38 -5.59 -1.03
N ASP A 359 -11.02 -6.63 -0.52
CA ASP A 359 -12.36 -7.05 -0.93
C ASP A 359 -13.44 -6.16 -0.29
N VAL A 360 -13.74 -5.01 -0.91
CA VAL A 360 -14.58 -3.94 -0.31
C VAL A 360 -16.06 -4.35 -0.20
N ASN A 361 -16.48 -5.41 -0.90
CA ASN A 361 -17.87 -5.87 -0.92
C ASN A 361 -18.09 -7.28 -0.36
N ALA A 362 -17.02 -7.94 0.09
CA ALA A 362 -17.01 -9.31 0.59
C ALA A 362 -17.50 -10.35 -0.43
N ASP A 363 -17.10 -10.24 -1.71
CA ASP A 363 -17.42 -11.21 -2.75
C ASP A 363 -16.35 -12.28 -2.99
N GLY A 364 -15.24 -12.21 -2.26
CA GLY A 364 -14.13 -13.16 -2.30
C GLY A 364 -13.01 -12.80 -3.29
N TYR A 365 -13.10 -11.64 -3.95
CA TYR A 365 -12.07 -11.14 -4.85
C TYR A 365 -11.55 -9.79 -4.35
N ALA A 366 -10.23 -9.61 -4.28
CA ALA A 366 -9.69 -8.33 -3.87
C ALA A 366 -9.97 -7.26 -4.95
N ASP A 367 -10.44 -6.09 -4.52
CA ASP A 367 -10.64 -4.92 -5.37
C ASP A 367 -9.44 -4.00 -5.32
N VAL A 368 -9.32 -3.09 -6.30
CA VAL A 368 -8.22 -2.11 -6.36
C VAL A 368 -8.81 -0.71 -6.30
N LEU A 369 -8.44 0.06 -5.28
CA LEU A 369 -8.70 1.49 -5.19
C LEU A 369 -7.46 2.25 -5.66
N VAL A 370 -7.64 3.15 -6.63
CA VAL A 370 -6.57 3.88 -7.30
C VAL A 370 -6.76 5.38 -7.11
N GLY A 371 -5.75 6.05 -6.58
CA GLY A 371 -5.71 7.50 -6.47
C GLY A 371 -5.23 8.18 -7.75
N SER A 372 -5.79 9.35 -8.04
CA SER A 372 -5.40 10.24 -9.14
C SER A 372 -5.52 11.70 -8.65
N PRO A 373 -4.60 12.14 -7.77
CA PRO A 373 -4.73 13.42 -7.07
C PRO A 373 -4.65 14.66 -7.99
N GLY A 374 -4.11 14.50 -9.20
CA GLY A 374 -3.97 15.58 -10.17
C GLY A 374 -5.23 15.87 -10.99
N GLU A 375 -6.23 14.97 -10.96
CA GLU A 375 -7.46 15.07 -11.73
C GLU A 375 -8.16 16.42 -11.52
N ALA A 376 -8.64 17.02 -12.60
CA ALA A 376 -9.49 18.20 -12.54
C ALA A 376 -10.96 17.83 -12.31
N VAL A 377 -11.63 18.53 -11.37
CA VAL A 377 -13.08 18.41 -11.15
C VAL A 377 -13.74 19.71 -11.58
N GLY A 378 -14.35 19.69 -12.77
CA GLY A 378 -14.89 20.91 -13.38
C GLY A 378 -13.80 21.93 -13.65
N SER A 379 -13.84 23.09 -12.97
CA SER A 379 -12.79 24.13 -13.08
C SER A 379 -11.69 24.03 -12.02
N HIS A 380 -11.79 23.09 -11.09
CA HIS A 380 -10.86 22.92 -9.98
C HIS A 380 -9.73 21.97 -10.39
N LYS A 381 -8.56 22.53 -10.69
CA LYS A 381 -7.37 21.75 -11.07
C LYS A 381 -6.81 21.00 -9.86
N ALA A 382 -6.29 19.78 -10.05
CA ALA A 382 -5.73 18.96 -8.98
C ALA A 382 -6.67 18.85 -7.76
N ALA A 383 -7.98 18.85 -8.02
CA ALA A 383 -8.98 18.54 -7.00
C ALA A 383 -8.91 17.05 -6.64
N GLY A 384 -8.58 16.21 -7.62
CA GLY A 384 -8.30 14.80 -7.45
C GLY A 384 -9.53 13.89 -7.54
N THR A 385 -9.28 12.60 -7.76
CA THR A 385 -10.27 11.53 -7.76
C THR A 385 -9.69 10.23 -7.21
N ALA A 386 -10.56 9.35 -6.72
CA ALA A 386 -10.23 7.97 -6.43
C ALA A 386 -11.15 7.03 -7.21
N VAL A 387 -10.58 6.02 -7.87
CA VAL A 387 -11.30 5.07 -8.72
C VAL A 387 -11.22 3.67 -8.14
N LEU A 388 -12.39 3.06 -7.90
CA LEU A 388 -12.51 1.66 -7.47
C LEU A 388 -12.75 0.76 -8.69
N LEU A 389 -11.86 -0.21 -8.88
CA LEU A 389 -11.94 -1.29 -9.86
C LEU A 389 -12.19 -2.61 -9.15
N ARG A 390 -13.06 -3.45 -9.72
CA ARG A 390 -13.53 -4.66 -9.04
C ARG A 390 -12.65 -5.87 -9.34
N GLY A 391 -12.38 -6.70 -8.35
CA GLY A 391 -11.84 -8.05 -8.54
C GLY A 391 -12.86 -8.99 -9.18
N SER A 392 -12.39 -10.08 -9.78
CA SER A 392 -13.24 -11.15 -10.29
C SER A 392 -12.41 -12.39 -10.61
N ALA A 393 -13.05 -13.55 -10.80
CA ALA A 393 -12.36 -14.77 -11.25
C ALA A 393 -11.55 -14.64 -12.57
N SER A 394 -11.78 -13.59 -13.36
CA SER A 394 -11.01 -13.30 -14.58
C SER A 394 -9.92 -12.23 -14.38
N GLY A 395 -9.70 -11.83 -13.13
CA GLY A 395 -8.87 -10.72 -12.69
C GLY A 395 -9.63 -9.40 -12.58
N LEU A 396 -8.87 -8.31 -12.52
CA LEU A 396 -9.39 -6.94 -12.37
C LEU A 396 -10.32 -6.57 -13.53
N THR A 397 -11.47 -5.95 -13.22
CA THR A 397 -12.48 -5.59 -14.20
C THR A 397 -12.94 -4.14 -14.08
N THR A 398 -13.29 -3.55 -15.23
CA THR A 398 -13.92 -2.22 -15.32
C THR A 398 -15.44 -2.28 -15.20
N VAL A 399 -16.02 -3.50 -15.11
CA VAL A 399 -17.45 -3.67 -14.86
C VAL A 399 -17.79 -3.15 -13.47
N LYS A 400 -18.68 -2.15 -13.41
CA LYS A 400 -19.04 -1.41 -12.18
C LYS A 400 -17.86 -0.65 -11.56
N ALA A 401 -16.85 -0.28 -12.36
CA ALA A 401 -15.87 0.70 -11.91
C ALA A 401 -16.58 2.00 -11.52
N ALA A 402 -16.11 2.63 -10.45
CA ALA A 402 -16.71 3.83 -9.88
C ALA A 402 -15.64 4.83 -9.46
N GLY A 403 -15.84 6.10 -9.82
CA GLY A 403 -14.96 7.21 -9.45
C GLY A 403 -15.61 8.08 -8.38
N TYR A 404 -14.80 8.59 -7.46
CA TYR A 404 -15.23 9.39 -6.32
C TYR A 404 -14.41 10.67 -6.24
N THR A 405 -15.09 11.80 -6.08
CA THR A 405 -14.50 13.11 -5.85
C THR A 405 -15.26 13.81 -4.72
N GLN A 406 -14.75 14.93 -4.23
CA GLN A 406 -15.48 15.78 -3.26
C GLN A 406 -16.81 16.35 -3.81
N ASP A 407 -17.04 16.31 -5.12
CA ASP A 407 -18.31 16.73 -5.76
C ASP A 407 -19.29 15.56 -5.95
N THR A 408 -18.88 14.32 -5.65
CA THR A 408 -19.78 13.16 -5.74
C THR A 408 -20.90 13.26 -4.71
N ALA A 409 -22.15 13.17 -5.17
CA ALA A 409 -23.32 13.27 -4.30
C ALA A 409 -23.27 12.30 -3.10
N GLY A 410 -23.36 12.85 -1.89
CA GLY A 410 -23.32 12.11 -0.63
C GLY A 410 -21.95 12.11 0.04
N ILE A 411 -20.87 12.48 -0.67
CA ILE A 411 -19.56 12.75 -0.06
C ILE A 411 -19.61 14.14 0.58
N PRO A 412 -19.22 14.29 1.86
CA PRO A 412 -19.21 15.59 2.54
C PRO A 412 -18.00 16.43 2.12
N GLY A 413 -18.14 17.75 2.24
CA GLY A 413 -17.11 18.71 1.85
C GLY A 413 -17.50 19.50 0.60
N ALA A 414 -16.60 20.36 0.16
CA ALA A 414 -16.69 21.02 -1.13
C ALA A 414 -15.40 20.71 -1.89
N VAL A 415 -15.44 20.76 -3.21
CA VAL A 415 -14.26 20.61 -4.05
C VAL A 415 -13.54 21.96 -4.20
N GLU A 416 -12.24 21.97 -4.03
CA GLU A 416 -11.38 23.14 -4.20
C GLU A 416 -10.19 22.80 -5.11
N THR A 417 -9.56 23.85 -5.65
CA THR A 417 -8.38 23.67 -6.50
C THR A 417 -7.21 23.22 -5.64
N GLY A 418 -6.63 22.07 -5.97
CA GLY A 418 -5.45 21.56 -5.32
C GLY A 418 -5.72 20.82 -4.03
N ASP A 419 -6.91 20.27 -3.78
CA ASP A 419 -7.21 19.42 -2.61
C ASP A 419 -6.56 18.03 -2.69
N GLN A 420 -6.21 17.60 -3.90
CA GLN A 420 -5.51 16.35 -4.17
C GLN A 420 -6.22 15.12 -3.58
N PHE A 421 -7.54 15.07 -3.69
CA PHE A 421 -8.33 13.90 -3.30
C PHE A 421 -7.80 12.65 -4.03
N GLY A 422 -7.40 11.63 -3.26
CA GLY A 422 -6.74 10.45 -3.82
C GLY A 422 -5.21 10.49 -3.74
N ALA A 423 -4.60 11.47 -3.06
CA ALA A 423 -3.16 11.49 -2.84
C ALA A 423 -2.66 10.31 -1.99
N ALA A 424 -3.55 9.78 -1.13
CA ALA A 424 -3.38 8.49 -0.49
C ALA A 424 -4.74 7.80 -0.43
N VAL A 425 -4.77 6.49 -0.65
CA VAL A 425 -5.98 5.66 -0.57
C VAL A 425 -5.74 4.46 0.33
N HIS A 426 -6.74 4.01 1.07
CA HIS A 426 -6.64 2.81 1.91
C HIS A 426 -7.97 2.07 2.01
N LEU A 427 -7.92 0.75 1.97
CA LEU A 427 -9.03 -0.16 2.24
C LEU A 427 -8.76 -0.93 3.52
N ALA A 428 -9.60 -0.74 4.55
CA ALA A 428 -9.43 -1.41 5.83
C ALA A 428 -10.76 -1.69 6.54
N ASP A 429 -10.96 -2.90 7.06
CA ASP A 429 -12.10 -3.23 7.91
C ASP A 429 -11.83 -2.73 9.35
N LEU A 430 -12.04 -1.42 9.56
CA LEU A 430 -11.81 -0.73 10.83
C LEU A 430 -12.92 -1.01 11.85
N ASN A 431 -14.11 -1.41 11.35
CA ASN A 431 -15.30 -1.65 12.16
C ASN A 431 -15.57 -3.14 12.45
N LYS A 432 -14.85 -4.04 11.80
CA LYS A 432 -14.92 -5.51 11.92
C LYS A 432 -16.25 -6.10 11.43
N ASP A 433 -16.83 -5.56 10.36
CA ASP A 433 -18.06 -6.06 9.74
C ASP A 433 -17.81 -6.92 8.49
N GLY A 434 -16.54 -7.17 8.17
CA GLY A 434 -16.09 -7.94 7.03
C GLY A 434 -16.13 -7.20 5.70
N LYS A 435 -16.41 -5.89 5.70
CA LYS A 435 -16.37 -5.04 4.50
C LYS A 435 -15.50 -3.82 4.78
N PRO A 436 -14.28 -3.77 4.22
CA PRO A 436 -13.38 -2.65 4.36
C PRO A 436 -14.05 -1.29 4.17
N GLU A 437 -13.80 -0.37 5.09
CA GLU A 437 -13.96 1.06 4.85
C GLU A 437 -13.10 1.49 3.65
N THR A 438 -13.61 2.45 2.89
CA THR A 438 -12.84 3.22 1.92
C THR A 438 -12.37 4.50 2.58
N ILE A 439 -11.05 4.72 2.57
CA ILE A 439 -10.39 5.91 3.09
C ILE A 439 -9.65 6.58 1.94
N VAL A 440 -9.84 7.89 1.79
CA VAL A 440 -9.16 8.69 0.78
C VAL A 440 -8.64 9.98 1.41
N GLY A 441 -7.36 10.28 1.22
CA GLY A 441 -6.72 11.50 1.66
C GLY A 441 -6.86 12.64 0.66
N SER A 442 -7.05 13.84 1.21
CA SER A 442 -6.97 15.15 0.55
C SER A 442 -6.02 16.01 1.39
N PRO A 443 -4.69 15.83 1.27
CA PRO A 443 -3.70 16.40 2.20
C PRO A 443 -3.70 17.93 2.21
N THR A 444 -4.13 18.52 1.11
CA THR A 444 -4.14 19.95 0.89
C THR A 444 -5.53 20.57 1.06
N GLU A 445 -6.54 19.79 1.45
CA GLU A 445 -7.86 20.27 1.84
C GLU A 445 -7.73 21.32 2.94
N ASN A 446 -8.19 22.54 2.64
CA ASN A 446 -8.01 23.72 3.48
C ASN A 446 -6.53 23.98 3.85
N SER A 447 -6.21 24.01 5.15
CA SER A 447 -4.88 24.35 5.67
C SER A 447 -4.15 23.17 6.30
N ASP A 448 -4.84 22.08 6.58
CA ASP A 448 -4.39 21.01 7.45
C ASP A 448 -4.56 19.63 6.84
N GLY A 449 -5.37 19.47 5.79
CA GLY A 449 -5.67 18.20 5.14
C GLY A 449 -6.81 17.44 5.82
N CYS A 450 -7.44 16.55 5.05
CA CYS A 450 -8.55 15.72 5.51
C CYS A 450 -8.50 14.30 4.93
N LEU A 451 -9.24 13.41 5.58
CA LEU A 451 -9.62 12.10 5.06
C LEU A 451 -11.12 12.09 4.80
N TRP A 452 -11.53 11.57 3.66
CA TRP A 452 -12.87 11.05 3.46
C TRP A 452 -12.91 9.57 3.88
N ILE A 453 -13.91 9.19 4.69
CA ILE A 453 -14.08 7.81 5.19
C ILE A 453 -15.52 7.37 4.95
N ALA A 454 -15.69 6.28 4.21
CA ALA A 454 -16.97 5.65 3.93
C ALA A 454 -16.99 4.18 4.32
N ARG A 455 -18.07 3.74 4.97
CA ARG A 455 -18.27 2.32 5.34
C ARG A 455 -18.38 1.44 4.11
N GLY A 456 -17.82 0.24 4.18
CA GLY A 456 -17.97 -0.79 3.15
C GLY A 456 -19.40 -1.30 3.03
N SER A 457 -19.75 -1.82 1.85
CA SER A 457 -21.02 -2.51 1.60
C SER A 457 -20.90 -3.48 0.43
N ALA A 458 -21.89 -4.35 0.26
CA ALA A 458 -21.95 -5.28 -0.88
C ALA A 458 -21.94 -4.60 -2.27
N SER A 459 -22.15 -3.27 -2.32
CA SER A 459 -22.11 -2.47 -3.55
C SER A 459 -20.94 -1.49 -3.61
N GLY A 460 -19.98 -1.58 -2.67
CA GLY A 460 -18.90 -0.61 -2.50
C GLY A 460 -19.17 0.41 -1.38
N PRO A 461 -18.44 1.54 -1.33
CA PRO A 461 -18.54 2.51 -0.24
C PRO A 461 -19.93 3.13 -0.11
N VAL A 462 -20.42 3.26 1.12
CA VAL A 462 -21.68 3.94 1.44
C VAL A 462 -21.43 5.44 1.53
N LEU A 463 -21.78 6.16 0.46
CA LEU A 463 -21.52 7.60 0.35
C LEU A 463 -22.36 8.41 1.34
N SER A 464 -23.69 8.20 1.36
CA SER A 464 -24.58 8.94 2.27
C SER A 464 -24.28 8.61 3.73
N GLY A 465 -23.86 9.62 4.50
CA GLY A 465 -23.44 9.46 5.89
C GLY A 465 -21.98 9.04 6.08
N SER A 466 -21.17 9.09 5.02
CA SER A 466 -19.71 9.13 5.12
C SER A 466 -19.26 10.42 5.82
N VAL A 467 -18.00 10.43 6.27
CA VAL A 467 -17.48 11.49 7.14
C VAL A 467 -16.14 12.02 6.64
N ASN A 468 -15.85 13.27 6.99
CA ASN A 468 -14.51 13.82 6.88
C ASN A 468 -13.85 13.89 8.26
N VAL A 469 -12.59 13.48 8.32
CA VAL A 469 -11.73 13.62 9.50
C VAL A 469 -10.54 14.47 9.11
N CYS A 470 -10.39 15.66 9.70
CA CYS A 470 -9.40 16.65 9.28
C CYS A 470 -8.29 16.89 10.31
N GLY A 471 -7.13 17.31 9.83
CA GLY A 471 -5.88 17.36 10.58
C GLY A 471 -5.97 18.08 11.94
N LYS A 472 -6.46 19.33 11.98
CA LYS A 472 -6.58 20.12 13.22
C LYS A 472 -7.55 19.47 14.21
N ALA A 473 -8.67 18.95 13.71
CA ALA A 473 -9.60 18.20 14.54
C ALA A 473 -8.95 16.93 15.10
N SER A 474 -8.02 16.33 14.35
CA SER A 474 -7.15 15.21 14.68
C SER A 474 -5.84 15.60 15.39
N GLY A 475 -5.67 16.87 15.78
CA GLY A 475 -4.64 17.29 16.71
C GLY A 475 -3.27 17.61 16.12
N ILE A 476 -3.14 17.68 14.78
CA ILE A 476 -1.91 18.22 14.20
C ILE A 476 -1.83 19.74 14.45
N THR A 477 -0.61 20.27 14.42
CA THR A 477 -0.37 21.71 14.42
C THR A 477 0.02 22.16 13.02
N VAL A 478 -0.41 23.35 12.61
CA VAL A 478 -0.09 23.94 11.29
C VAL A 478 0.55 25.30 11.51
N ARG A 479 1.65 25.56 10.79
CA ARG A 479 2.43 26.80 10.85
C ARG A 479 3.13 27.01 9.51
N GLY A 480 3.00 28.21 8.93
CA GLY A 480 3.73 28.62 7.72
C GLY A 480 3.25 27.95 6.42
N VAL A 481 3.25 26.62 6.39
CA VAL A 481 2.79 25.75 5.30
C VAL A 481 1.51 25.01 5.66
N LYS A 482 0.97 24.18 4.74
CA LYS A 482 -0.19 23.33 5.02
C LYS A 482 0.23 22.12 5.87
N GLY A 483 -0.71 21.47 6.56
CA GLY A 483 -0.38 20.32 7.43
C GLY A 483 -0.21 18.98 6.72
N TYR A 484 -0.75 18.82 5.50
CA TYR A 484 -0.68 17.58 4.72
C TYR A 484 -1.25 16.33 5.41
N PHE A 485 -2.24 16.49 6.31
CA PHE A 485 -2.90 15.36 6.95
C PHE A 485 -3.64 14.50 5.92
N GLY A 486 -3.27 13.22 5.85
CA GLY A 486 -3.80 12.29 4.85
C GLY A 486 -2.92 12.18 3.60
N ALA A 487 -1.71 12.73 3.61
CA ALA A 487 -0.74 12.54 2.52
C ALA A 487 -0.19 11.10 2.48
N ALA A 488 -0.17 10.42 3.63
CA ALA A 488 0.28 9.05 3.74
C ALA A 488 -0.69 8.21 4.58
N LEU A 489 -0.97 7.01 4.10
CA LEU A 489 -1.72 5.95 4.76
C LEU A 489 -0.88 4.65 4.69
N PRO A 490 -1.23 3.56 5.40
CA PRO A 490 -0.46 2.32 5.37
C PRO A 490 -0.39 1.64 3.99
N SER A 491 -1.19 2.10 3.03
CA SER A 491 -1.16 1.64 1.65
C SER A 491 -0.10 2.36 0.81
N ALA A 492 0.21 1.71 -0.30
CA ALA A 492 1.26 2.14 -1.21
C ALA A 492 0.93 3.49 -1.85
N HIS A 493 1.89 4.40 -1.84
CA HIS A 493 1.82 5.68 -2.55
C HIS A 493 3.22 6.12 -2.98
N VAL A 494 3.28 7.09 -3.91
CA VAL A 494 4.51 7.79 -4.31
C VAL A 494 4.44 9.22 -3.78
N GLU A 495 5.47 9.62 -3.04
CA GLU A 495 5.71 11.03 -2.72
C GLU A 495 6.24 11.75 -3.98
N LEU A 496 5.68 12.93 -4.29
CA LEU A 496 6.02 13.71 -5.49
C LEU A 496 7.20 14.66 -5.27
#